data_AF-A0A2I2YYN9-F1
#
_entry.id   AF-A0A2I2YYN9-F1
#
_cell.length_a   1.000
_cell.length_b   1.000
_cell.length_c   1.000
_cell.angle_alpha   90.00
_cell.angle_beta   90.00
_cell.angle_gamma   90.00
#
_symmetry.space_group_name_H-M   'P 1'
#
loop_
_entity.id
_entity.type
_entity.pdbx_description
1 polymer ?
#
loop_
_entity_poly.entity_id
_entity_poly.type
_entity_poly.pdbx_seq_one_letter_code
_entity_poly.pdbx_strand_id
1 'polypeptide(L)'
;LPTGLATLLLYSFQVHCISTEFTMRKHGGEKGVPFRVQIDTFKENENGEYTEHLHSASCQIKVFKPKGADRKQKTDREKMEKRTPHEKEKYQPSYETTILTEVKRFLLVTISVHNF
;
A
#
# COMPACT_ATOMS: atom_id res chain seq x y z
N LEU A 1 6.34 30.88 12.74
CA LEU A 1 5.70 30.24 13.92
C LEU A 1 6.58 29.06 14.37
N PRO A 2 6.63 28.75 15.67
CA PRO A 2 7.72 28.02 16.30
C PRO A 2 7.73 26.52 15.98
N THR A 3 8.90 25.93 16.18
CA THR A 3 9.23 24.50 16.24
C THR A 3 8.16 23.60 16.87
N GLY A 4 7.91 22.42 16.27
CA GLY A 4 7.69 21.22 17.10
C GLY A 4 6.30 20.60 17.20
N LEU A 5 5.48 20.60 16.16
CA LEU A 5 4.43 19.58 16.03
C LEU A 5 4.51 18.98 14.64
N ALA A 6 4.87 17.69 14.56
CA ALA A 6 4.58 16.91 13.37
C ALA A 6 3.05 16.96 13.19
N THR A 7 2.57 17.80 12.28
CA THR A 7 1.15 17.90 11.97
C THR A 7 0.73 16.55 11.42
N LEU A 8 0.05 15.74 12.25
CA LEU A 8 -0.52 14.48 11.82
C LEU A 8 -1.74 14.79 10.94
N LEU A 9 -1.56 14.65 9.63
CA LEU A 9 -2.65 14.76 8.68
C LEU A 9 -3.31 13.39 8.53
N LEU A 10 -4.60 13.32 8.84
CA LEU A 10 -5.42 12.12 8.67
C LEU A 10 -6.16 12.20 7.34
N TYR A 11 -5.92 11.22 6.46
CA TYR A 11 -6.58 11.11 5.16
C TYR A 11 -7.34 9.79 5.07
N SER A 12 -8.55 9.82 4.52
CA SER A 12 -9.31 8.63 4.16
C SER A 12 -9.46 8.54 2.65
N PHE A 13 -9.08 7.41 2.05
CA PHE A 13 -9.25 7.14 0.63
C PHE A 13 -9.92 5.77 0.42
N GLN A 14 -10.61 5.61 -0.70
CA GLN A 14 -11.26 4.37 -1.11
C GLN A 14 -10.74 3.92 -2.46
N VAL A 15 -10.52 2.61 -2.62
CA VAL A 15 -10.15 1.99 -3.90
C VAL A 15 -11.38 1.28 -4.48
N HIS A 16 -11.82 1.71 -5.66
CA HIS A 16 -13.07 1.26 -6.29
C HIS A 16 -12.90 0.09 -7.27
N CYS A 17 -11.71 -0.48 -7.37
CA CYS A 17 -11.43 -1.65 -8.19
C CYS A 17 -10.89 -2.79 -7.33
N ILE A 18 -11.19 -4.04 -7.69
CA ILE A 18 -10.68 -5.23 -7.00
C ILE A 18 -9.50 -5.85 -7.75
N SER A 19 -8.55 -6.44 -7.02
CA SER A 19 -7.33 -6.99 -7.60
C SER A 19 -7.56 -8.10 -8.64
N THR A 20 -8.70 -8.80 -8.60
CA THR A 20 -9.03 -9.85 -9.58
C THR A 20 -9.78 -9.33 -10.81
N GLU A 21 -10.13 -8.04 -10.89
CA GLU A 21 -10.66 -7.44 -12.13
C GLU A 21 -9.56 -7.32 -13.20
N PHE A 22 -8.30 -7.30 -12.78
CA PHE A 22 -7.12 -7.19 -13.64
C PHE A 22 -6.44 -8.54 -13.91
N THR A 23 -7.14 -9.66 -13.70
CA THR A 23 -6.63 -11.00 -14.04
C THR A 23 -7.37 -11.57 -15.24
N MET A 24 -6.71 -12.45 -16.00
CA MET A 24 -7.26 -12.97 -17.26
C MET A 24 -8.49 -13.86 -17.05
N ARG A 25 -8.64 -14.51 -15.89
CA ARG A 25 -9.76 -15.42 -15.61
C ARG A 25 -10.73 -14.80 -14.61
N LYS A 26 -12.00 -14.73 -15.00
CA LYS A 26 -13.09 -14.19 -14.16
C LYS A 26 -13.62 -15.16 -13.11
N HIS A 27 -13.09 -16.40 -13.03
CA HIS A 27 -13.50 -17.39 -12.04
C HIS A 27 -12.79 -17.16 -10.70
N GLY A 28 -13.50 -17.43 -9.60
CA GLY A 28 -12.96 -17.28 -8.25
C GLY A 28 -11.75 -18.19 -8.01
N GLY A 29 -10.75 -17.67 -7.29
CA GLY A 29 -9.55 -18.43 -6.88
C GLY A 29 -8.25 -17.98 -7.53
N GLU A 30 -8.29 -17.15 -8.58
CA GLU A 30 -7.07 -16.59 -9.18
C GLU A 30 -6.38 -15.58 -8.26
N LYS A 31 -5.04 -15.54 -8.31
CA LYS A 31 -4.24 -14.58 -7.56
C LYS A 31 -4.41 -13.18 -8.19
N GLY A 32 -5.19 -12.33 -7.52
CA GLY A 32 -5.36 -10.94 -7.94
C GLY A 32 -4.05 -10.16 -8.04
N VAL A 33 -4.01 -9.19 -8.97
CA VAL A 33 -2.88 -8.30 -9.20
C VAL A 33 -2.69 -7.37 -7.99
N PRO A 34 -1.49 -7.31 -7.37
CA PRO A 34 -1.23 -6.37 -6.30
C PRO A 34 -1.19 -4.93 -6.84
N PHE A 35 -1.78 -4.00 -6.12
CA PHE A 35 -1.65 -2.56 -6.43
C PHE A 35 -0.56 -1.95 -5.55
N ARG A 36 -0.01 -0.83 -5.99
CA ARG A 36 0.91 -0.02 -5.19
C ARG A 36 0.23 1.29 -4.83
N VAL A 37 0.15 1.60 -3.54
CA VAL A 37 -0.17 2.95 -3.07
C VAL A 37 1.17 3.64 -2.81
N GLN A 38 1.37 4.80 -3.41
CA GLN A 38 2.54 5.64 -3.21
C GLN A 38 2.10 7.02 -2.74
N ILE A 39 2.80 7.53 -1.73
CA ILE A 39 2.63 8.88 -1.20
C ILE A 39 3.93 9.63 -1.48
N ASP A 40 3.79 10.73 -2.21
CA ASP A 40 4.88 11.66 -2.49
C ASP A 40 4.62 12.97 -1.75
N THR A 41 5.60 13.41 -0.96
CA THR A 41 5.59 14.69 -0.27
C THR A 41 6.41 15.69 -1.06
N PHE A 42 5.83 16.86 -1.33
CA PHE A 42 6.49 17.98 -2.01
C PHE A 42 6.50 19.20 -1.09
N LYS A 43 7.52 20.03 -1.26
CA LYS A 43 7.63 21.33 -0.63
C LYS A 43 7.00 22.40 -1.52
N GLU A 44 6.28 23.30 -0.88
CA GLU A 44 5.75 24.51 -1.50
C GLU A 44 6.88 25.51 -1.73
N ASN A 45 7.00 26.02 -2.96
CA ASN A 45 7.94 27.10 -3.28
C ASN A 45 7.34 28.48 -2.94
N GLU A 46 8.13 29.54 -3.10
CA GLU A 46 7.70 30.92 -2.81
C GLU A 46 6.49 31.39 -3.63
N ASN A 47 6.19 30.70 -4.74
CA ASN A 47 5.07 30.98 -5.63
C ASN A 47 3.83 30.12 -5.31
N GLY A 48 3.86 29.29 -4.26
CA GLY A 48 2.75 28.40 -3.88
C GLY A 48 2.69 27.09 -4.70
N GLU A 49 3.72 26.75 -5.46
CA GLU A 49 3.76 25.56 -6.30
C GLU A 49 4.50 24.40 -5.61
N TYR A 50 4.00 23.18 -5.78
CA TYR A 50 4.56 21.96 -5.19
C TYR A 50 5.49 21.22 -6.16
N THR A 51 6.60 21.86 -6.55
CA THR A 51 7.53 21.32 -7.55
C THR A 51 8.77 20.65 -6.96
N GLU A 52 9.17 21.03 -5.74
CA GLU A 52 10.32 20.44 -5.05
C GLU A 52 9.90 19.15 -4.32
N HIS A 53 10.37 18.00 -4.80
CA HIS A 53 10.10 16.72 -4.14
C HIS A 53 10.94 16.53 -2.87
N LEU A 54 10.32 16.05 -1.80
CA LEU A 54 10.99 15.76 -0.53
C LEU A 54 11.12 14.26 -0.24
N HIS A 55 10.01 13.52 -0.32
CA HIS A 55 9.97 12.15 0.17
C HIS A 55 8.94 11.28 -0.55
N SER A 56 9.25 10.00 -0.75
CA SER A 56 8.38 9.02 -1.38
C SER A 56 8.32 7.78 -0.52
N ALA A 57 7.11 7.31 -0.20
CA ALA A 57 6.92 6.01 0.45
C ALA A 57 5.77 5.24 -0.20
N SER A 58 5.84 3.92 -0.18
CA SER A 58 4.82 3.08 -0.79
C SER A 58 4.55 1.80 -0.02
N CYS A 59 3.40 1.20 -0.29
CA CYS A 59 3.06 -0.15 0.13
C CYS A 59 2.35 -0.90 -0.99
N GLN A 60 2.43 -2.24 -0.95
CA GLN A 60 1.60 -3.07 -1.81
C GLN A 60 0.28 -3.37 -1.12
N ILE A 61 -0.83 -3.17 -1.82
CA ILE A 61 -2.16 -3.51 -1.35
C ILE A 61 -2.79 -4.55 -2.26
N LYS A 62 -3.74 -5.30 -1.70
CA LYS A 62 -4.61 -6.19 -2.47
C LYS A 62 -6.05 -5.89 -2.11
N VAL A 63 -6.85 -5.55 -3.10
CA VAL A 63 -8.23 -5.14 -2.90
C VAL A 63 -9.14 -6.33 -3.15
N PHE A 64 -9.99 -6.62 -2.18
CA PHE A 64 -10.90 -7.75 -2.19
C PHE A 64 -12.34 -7.27 -2.29
N LYS A 65 -13.25 -8.14 -2.74
CA LYS A 65 -14.69 -7.93 -2.52
C LYS A 65 -14.98 -7.81 -1.02
N PRO A 66 -16.11 -7.18 -0.62
CA PRO A 66 -16.50 -7.04 0.79
C PRO A 66 -16.35 -8.35 1.58
N LYS A 67 -15.88 -8.27 2.82
CA LYS A 67 -15.52 -9.40 3.72
C LYS A 67 -14.36 -10.29 3.24
N GLY A 68 -13.91 -10.15 1.99
CA GLY A 68 -12.81 -10.94 1.43
C GLY A 68 -11.48 -10.64 2.11
N ALA A 69 -11.23 -9.37 2.45
CA ALA A 69 -10.05 -8.95 3.21
C ALA A 69 -10.04 -9.54 4.63
N ASP A 70 -11.15 -9.42 5.38
CA ASP A 70 -11.26 -9.96 6.74
C ASP A 70 -11.05 -11.48 6.77
N ARG A 71 -11.70 -12.19 5.83
CA ARG A 71 -11.52 -13.64 5.68
C ARG A 71 -10.07 -13.98 5.39
N LYS A 72 -9.42 -13.24 4.48
CA LYS A 72 -8.02 -13.45 4.12
C LYS A 72 -7.10 -13.20 5.31
N GLN A 73 -7.29 -12.11 6.05
CA GLN A 73 -6.51 -11.78 7.24
C GLN A 73 -6.65 -12.86 8.32
N LYS A 74 -7.88 -13.32 8.59
CA LYS A 74 -8.12 -14.42 9.54
C LYS A 74 -7.40 -15.70 9.13
N THR A 75 -7.58 -16.12 7.88
CA THR A 75 -6.92 -17.33 7.36
C THR A 75 -5.39 -17.21 7.38
N ASP A 76 -4.84 -16.05 7.06
CA ASP A 76 -3.39 -15.84 7.06
C ASP A 76 -2.83 -15.84 8.49
N ARG A 77 -3.53 -15.23 9.45
CA ARG A 77 -3.16 -15.29 10.88
C ARG A 77 -3.15 -16.73 11.41
N GLU A 78 -4.22 -17.47 11.19
CA GLU A 78 -4.32 -18.89 11.62
C GLU A 78 -3.23 -19.76 10.96
N LYS A 79 -2.89 -19.49 9.70
CA LYS A 79 -1.79 -20.17 9.00
C LYS A 79 -0.44 -19.83 9.60
N MET A 80 -0.21 -18.57 9.96
CA MET A 80 1.05 -18.14 10.58
C MET A 80 1.21 -18.73 11.98
N GLU A 81 0.15 -18.78 12.79
CA GLU A 81 0.20 -19.36 14.14
C GLU A 81 0.70 -20.81 14.15
N LYS A 82 0.24 -21.61 13.17
CA LYS A 82 0.59 -23.03 13.01
C LYS A 82 2.01 -23.29 12.50
N ARG A 83 2.74 -22.27 12.04
CA ARG A 83 4.12 -22.42 11.54
C ARG A 83 5.12 -22.50 12.69
N THR A 84 6.21 -23.23 12.47
CA THR A 84 7.36 -23.25 13.38
C THR A 84 8.05 -21.88 13.44
N PRO A 85 8.78 -21.55 14.51
CA PRO A 85 9.53 -20.30 14.61
C PRO A 85 10.46 -20.06 13.40
N HIS A 86 11.20 -21.08 12.97
CA HIS A 86 12.11 -20.99 11.82
C HIS A 86 11.37 -20.75 10.49
N GLU A 87 10.15 -21.24 10.34
CA GLU A 87 9.34 -20.94 9.16
C GLU A 87 8.75 -19.54 9.20
N LYS A 88 8.42 -19.03 10.39
CA LYS A 88 7.88 -17.67 10.57
C LYS A 88 8.87 -16.60 10.14
N GLU A 89 10.16 -16.81 10.37
CA GLU A 89 11.26 -15.90 9.95
C GLU A 89 11.32 -15.70 8.42
N LYS A 90 10.75 -16.62 7.63
CA LYS A 90 10.72 -16.51 6.16
C LYS A 90 9.62 -15.56 5.65
N TYR A 91 8.77 -15.04 6.53
CA TYR A 91 7.64 -14.18 6.18
C TYR A 91 7.80 -12.78 6.74
N GLN A 92 7.18 -11.82 6.06
CA GLN A 92 7.11 -10.45 6.59
C GLN A 92 6.27 -10.43 7.88
N PRO A 93 6.72 -9.70 8.92
CA PRO A 93 5.94 -9.53 10.14
C PRO A 93 4.58 -8.89 9.86
N SER A 94 3.58 -9.28 10.64
CA SER A 94 2.27 -8.63 10.62
C SER A 94 2.24 -7.48 11.64
N TYR A 95 1.62 -6.37 11.26
CA TYR A 95 1.46 -5.18 12.09
C TYR A 95 -0.03 -4.80 12.17
N GLU A 96 -0.41 -4.07 13.21
CA GLU A 96 -1.77 -3.52 13.34
C GLU A 96 -2.04 -2.45 12.28
N THR A 97 -1.01 -1.67 11.94
CA THR A 97 -1.04 -0.63 10.93
C THR A 97 -0.17 -1.00 9.73
N THR A 98 -0.57 -0.55 8.53
CA THR A 98 0.25 -0.74 7.33
C THR A 98 1.42 0.24 7.37
N ILE A 99 2.64 -0.29 7.35
CA ILE A 99 3.85 0.51 7.28
C ILE A 99 4.20 0.75 5.82
N LEU A 100 4.40 2.01 5.44
CA LEU A 100 4.92 2.36 4.12
C LEU A 100 6.44 2.27 4.16
N THR A 101 7.02 1.76 3.08
CA THR A 101 8.47 1.68 2.91
C THR A 101 8.95 2.84 2.03
N GLU A 102 10.04 3.48 2.42
CA GLU A 102 10.69 4.52 1.62
C GLU A 102 11.07 3.98 0.24
N VAL A 103 10.87 4.79 -0.80
CA VAL A 103 11.18 4.42 -2.18
C VAL A 103 12.09 5.45 -2.82
N LYS A 104 13.21 5.00 -3.39
CA LYS A 104 14.07 5.86 -4.19
C LYS A 104 13.40 6.09 -5.55
N ARG A 105 13.09 7.36 -5.85
CA ARG A 105 12.45 7.83 -7.09
C ARG A 105 13.13 7.29 -8.37
N PHE A 106 14.44 7.06 -8.35
CA PHE A 106 15.20 6.52 -9.47
C PHE A 106 14.90 5.06 -9.84
N LEU A 107 14.22 4.28 -8.99
CA LEU A 107 13.89 2.88 -9.29
C LEU A 107 12.44 2.67 -9.78
N LEU A 108 11.62 3.73 -9.80
CA LEU A 108 10.23 3.65 -10.23
C LEU A 108 10.03 4.48 -11.49
N VAL A 109 10.09 3.81 -12.65
CA VAL A 109 9.32 4.26 -13.82
C VAL A 109 7.86 4.24 -13.39
N THR A 110 7.35 5.41 -13.02
CA THR A 110 5.94 5.58 -12.69
C THR A 110 5.19 5.52 -14.02
N ILE A 111 4.67 4.35 -14.38
CA ILE A 111 3.65 4.25 -15.43
C ILE A 111 2.41 4.93 -14.84
N SER A 112 2.27 6.23 -15.11
CA SER A 112 1.02 6.94 -14.87
C SER A 112 -0.02 6.28 -15.77
N VAL A 113 -0.90 5.47 -15.18
CA VAL A 113 -2.06 4.93 -15.90
C VAL A 113 -3.02 6.11 -16.06
N HIS A 114 -2.76 6.93 -17.08
CA HIS A 114 -3.72 7.92 -17.53
C HIS A 114 -4.95 7.17 -18.07
N ASN A 115 -6.07 7.34 -17.36
CA ASN A 115 -7.43 6.98 -17.73
C ASN A 115 -7.75 5.47 -17.81
N PHE A 116 -8.61 5.04 -16.88
CA PHE A 116 -9.78 4.23 -17.20
C PHE A 116 -11.02 4.99 -16.72
#